data_AF-A0A6B9FWB0-F1
#
_entry.id   AF-A0A6B9FWB0-F1
#
_cell.length_a   1.000
_cell.length_b   1.000
_cell.length_c   1.000
_cell.angle_alpha   90.00
_cell.angle_beta   90.00
_cell.angle_gamma   90.00
#
_symmetry.space_group_name_H-M   'P 1'
#
loop_
_entity.id
_entity.type
_entity.pdbx_description
1 polymer ?
#
loop_
_entity_poly.entity_id
_entity_poly.type
_entity_poly.pdbx_seq_one_letter_code
_entity_poly.pdbx_strand_id
1 'polypeptide(L)' 'MPAPGGITFEQIRERAYELWERNHRPEGFEIEFWLLAERELRKERERRTDDEPAPSGSKPPR' A
#
# COMPACT_ATOMS: atom_id res chain seq x y z
N MET A 1 -10.60 14.58 1.20
CA MET A 1 -10.23 13.73 2.35
C MET A 1 -10.17 12.30 1.85
N PRO A 2 -8.99 11.71 1.59
CA PRO A 2 -8.90 10.30 1.21
C PRO A 2 -9.29 9.40 2.40
N ALA A 3 -10.05 8.34 2.14
CA ALA A 3 -10.67 7.50 3.16
C ALA A 3 -9.65 6.64 3.93
N PRO A 4 -9.78 6.50 5.26
CA PRO A 4 -8.87 5.71 6.09
C PRO A 4 -9.21 4.23 5.98
N GLY A 5 -8.76 3.55 4.91
CA GLY A 5 -9.09 2.12 4.80
C GLY A 5 -8.56 1.35 3.61
N GLY A 6 -8.09 2.00 2.54
CA GLY A 6 -7.53 1.31 1.37
C GLY A 6 -6.21 1.93 0.90
N ILE A 7 -5.41 1.14 0.17
CA ILE A 7 -4.27 1.67 -0.59
C ILE A 7 -4.83 2.62 -1.64
N THR A 8 -4.43 3.88 -1.58
CA THR A 8 -4.91 4.89 -2.53
C THR A 8 -4.05 4.89 -3.79
N PHE A 9 -4.64 5.33 -4.90
CA PHE A 9 -3.90 5.51 -6.15
C PHE A 9 -2.72 6.48 -6.00
N GLU A 10 -2.87 7.51 -5.15
CA GLU A 10 -1.79 8.45 -4.81
C GLU A 10 -0.59 7.75 -4.17
N GLN A 11 -0.82 6.82 -3.23
CA GLN A 11 0.25 6.05 -2.60
C GLN A 11 0.97 5.14 -3.61
N ILE A 12 0.21 4.47 -4.48
CA ILE A 12 0.78 3.65 -5.55
C ILE A 12 1.62 4.52 -6.48
N ARG A 13 1.11 5.71 -6.85
CA ARG A 13 1.83 6.66 -7.70
C ARG A 13 3.13 7.13 -7.08
N GLU A 14 3.11 7.55 -5.82
CA GLU A 14 4.33 7.98 -5.11
C GLU A 14 5.37 6.87 -5.08
N ARG A 15 4.96 5.65 -4.71
CA ARG A 15 5.86 4.49 -4.70
C ARG A 15 6.39 4.12 -6.08
N ALA A 16 5.54 4.15 -7.10
CA ALA A 16 5.94 3.87 -8.48
C ALA A 16 6.93 4.93 -8.98
N TYR A 17 6.70 6.21 -8.68
CA TYR A 17 7.60 7.30 -9.05
C TYR A 17 8.95 7.20 -8.35
N GLU A 18 8.99 6.92 -7.04
CA GLU A 18 10.25 6.70 -6.31
C GLU A 18 11.06 5.56 -6.92
N LEU A 19 10.41 4.43 -7.20
CA LEU A 19 11.04 3.28 -7.84
C LEU A 19 11.55 3.63 -9.24
N TRP A 20 10.73 4.28 -10.06
CA TRP A 20 11.08 4.66 -11.42
C TRP A 20 12.23 5.68 -11.45
N GLU A 21 12.21 6.69 -10.58
CA GLU A 21 13.28 7.68 -10.46
C GLU A 21 14.61 7.06 -10.01
N ARG A 22 14.57 6.18 -9.00
CA ARG A 22 15.75 5.47 -8.51
C ARG A 22 16.38 4.54 -9.56
N ASN A 23 15.59 4.05 -10.51
CA ASN A 23 16.04 3.19 -11.61
C ASN A 23 16.45 3.99 -12.87
N HIS A 24 16.61 5.31 -12.78
CA HIS A 24 16.95 6.21 -13.89
C HIS A 24 15.86 6.37 -14.96
N ARG A 25 14.61 6.14 -14.58
CA ARG A 25 13.44 6.38 -15.43
C ARG A 25 13.52 5.67 -16.79
N PRO A 26 13.67 4.33 -16.80
CA PRO A 26 13.66 3.59 -18.05
C PRO A 26 12.29 3.76 -18.72
N GLU A 27 12.30 4.19 -19.98
CA GLU A 27 11.10 4.36 -20.80
C GLU A 27 10.53 2.98 -21.16
N GLY A 28 9.20 2.83 -21.05
CA GLY A 28 8.50 1.58 -21.36
C GLY A 28 8.40 0.59 -20.20
N PHE A 29 8.99 0.90 -19.04
CA PHE A 29 8.87 0.10 -17.81
C PHE A 29 7.97 0.74 -16.77
N GLU A 30 7.30 1.85 -17.06
CA GLU A 30 6.43 2.52 -16.09
C GLU A 30 5.39 1.56 -15.52
N ILE A 31 4.71 0.77 -16.37
CA ILE A 31 3.68 -0.19 -15.96
C ILE A 31 4.24 -1.22 -14.96
N GLU A 32 5.45 -1.73 -15.19
CA GLU A 32 6.11 -2.67 -14.28
C GLU A 32 6.36 -2.03 -12.90
N PHE A 33 6.77 -0.76 -12.86
CA PHE A 33 6.94 -0.04 -11.60
C PHE A 33 5.62 0.26 -10.89
N TRP A 34 4.55 0.55 -11.63
CA TRP A 34 3.20 0.69 -11.07
C TRP A 34 2.72 -0.61 -10.43
N LEU A 35 2.87 -1.75 -11.12
CA LEU A 35 2.51 -3.06 -10.60
C LEU A 35 3.37 -3.47 -9.40
N LEU A 36 4.67 -3.17 -9.44
CA LEU A 36 5.59 -3.42 -8.33
C LEU A 36 5.21 -2.59 -7.09
N ALA A 37 4.94 -1.30 -7.27
CA ALA A 37 4.52 -0.40 -6.20
C ALA A 37 3.21 -0.86 -5.55
N GLU A 38 2.21 -1.23 -6.36
CA GLU A 38 0.95 -1.76 -5.87
C GLU A 38 1.17 -3.03 -5.04
N ARG A 39 2.02 -3.95 -5.53
CA ARG A 39 2.32 -5.21 -4.84
C ARG A 39 3.02 -4.98 -3.50
N GLU A 40 3.97 -4.06 -3.44
CA GLU A 40 4.67 -3.72 -2.19
C GLU A 40 3.72 -3.07 -1.17
N LEU A 41 2.88 -2.12 -1.61
CA LEU A 41 1.87 -1.50 -0.75
C LEU A 41 0.83 -2.50 -0.26
N ARG A 42 0.42 -3.44 -1.12
CA ARG A 42 -0.51 -4.52 -0.76
C ARG A 42 0.08 -5.42 0.31
N LYS A 43 1.32 -5.89 0.12
CA LYS A 43 2.02 -6.71 1.12
C LYS A 43 2.22 -5.97 2.45
N GLU A 44 2.58 -4.70 2.41
CA GLU A 44 2.80 -3.89 3.62
C GLU A 44 1.50 -3.69 4.41
N ARG A 45 0.39 -3.49 3.70
CA ARG A 45 -0.95 -3.46 4.29
C ARG A 45 -1.42 -4.79 4.83
N GLU A 46 -1.23 -5.88 4.08
CA GLU A 46 -1.60 -7.22 4.54
C GLU A 46 -0.87 -7.56 5.84
N ARG A 47 0.42 -7.23 5.95
CA ARG A 47 1.16 -7.38 7.22
C ARG A 47 0.62 -6.49 8.33
N ARG A 48 0.24 -5.26 8.03
CA ARG A 48 -0.29 -4.33 9.05
C ARG A 48 -1.69 -4.69 9.53
N THR A 49 -2.51 -5.32 8.67
CA THR A 49 -3.82 -5.86 9.04
C THR A 49 -3.70 -7.16 9.81
N ASP A 50 -2.65 -7.96 9.57
CA ASP A 50 -2.33 -9.16 10.37
C ASP A 50 -1.78 -8.80 11.77
N ASP A 51 -1.01 -7.71 11.87
CA ASP A 51 -0.41 -7.22 13.13
C ASP A 51 -1.37 -6.39 14.00
N GLU A 52 -2.53 -5.97 13.46
CA GLU A 52 -3.58 -5.33 14.25
C GLU A 52 -4.54 -6.43 14.75
N PRO A 53 -4.38 -6.97 15.98
CA PRO A 53 -5.49 -7.65 16.61
C PRO A 53 -6.59 -6.60 16.66
N ALA A 54 -7.69 -6.85 15.93
CA ALA A 54 -8.90 -6.05 16.01
C ALA A 54 -9.08 -5.60 17.46
N PRO A 55 -9.34 -4.31 17.76
CA PRO A 55 -9.79 -3.97 19.10
C PRO A 55 -11.04 -4.80 19.30
N SER A 56 -10.91 -5.86 20.09
CA SER A 56 -12.02 -6.62 20.62
C SER A 56 -12.81 -5.63 21.45
N GLY A 57 -13.70 -4.92 20.78
CA GLY A 57 -14.84 -4.23 21.34
C GLY A 57 -15.86 -5.23 21.87
N SER A 58 -15.42 -6.36 22.42
CA SER A 58 -16.27 -7.22 23.22
C SER A 58 -16.27 -6.68 24.64
N LYS A 59 -17.03 -5.59 24.85
CA LYS A 59 -17.57 -5.28 26.18
C LYS A 59 -18.55 -6.43 26.57
N PRO A 60 -18.67 -6.73 27.87
CA PRO A 60 -18.80 -8.08 28.43
C PRO A 60 -20.24 -8.64 28.39
N PRO A 61 -20.41 -9.95 28.63
CA PRO A 61 -21.61 -10.42 29.28
C PRO A 61 -21.31 -11.14 30.61
N ARG A 62 -21.75 -10.49 31.69
CA ARG A 62 -22.38 -11.04 32.92
C ARG A 62 -21.63 -10.89 34.25
#